data_AF-A0A2E2VSU0-F1
#
_entry.id   AF-A0A2E2VSU0-F1
#
_cell.length_a   1.000
_cell.length_b   1.000
_cell.length_c   1.000
_cell.angle_alpha   90.00
_cell.angle_beta   90.00
_cell.angle_gamma   90.00
#
_symmetry.space_group_name_H-M   'P 1'
#
loop_
_entity.id
_entity.type
_entity.pdbx_description
1 polymer ?
#
loop_
_entity_poly.entity_id
_entity_poly.type
_entity_poly.pdbx_seq_one_letter_code
_entity_poly.pdbx_strand_id
1 'polypeptide(L)'
;MKLRHLITINTAALVAIAITIAASLYWGLQEFKKPRLMKDAYFSIRYQVSQQLHQHIEAYLSSGDATRLGEAEQLLETLAQQQVIQLPPSVQPILLEQFERIRTYIQTRLRAAGKLSGSHLQTLLIQNERDFSDGLQALALYAGDGHDKTPQHAFDYLQIINQLSTISAKRSQYREKYFETLSTQHLARIEEYQQELEIALEKLESLPPLGIYREQETVDDDLLLFEEADAEPAEVGVEQKSELTSLCRRFPIELANTQKLLTRIAQTQQDTHQLISTAQAEIAGLEQKIQTSFKAIEQRVVLLFGFIVILIVLLAVIIYRIQQLITQALLNIVPVAISYADGDLSASYQINARSEELQQLEQALNS
;
A
#
# COMPACT_ATOMS: atom_id res chain seq x y z
N MET A 1 20.64 38.23 -64.31
CA MET A 1 19.99 36.96 -63.92
C MET A 1 20.47 36.38 -62.57
N LYS A 2 21.70 36.65 -62.11
CA LYS A 2 22.25 36.09 -60.86
C LYS A 2 21.60 36.59 -59.56
N LEU A 3 21.10 37.85 -59.52
CA LEU A 3 20.44 38.43 -58.33
C LEU A 3 19.14 37.70 -57.95
N ARG A 4 18.34 37.30 -58.96
CA ARG A 4 17.11 36.51 -58.75
C ARG A 4 17.42 35.11 -58.24
N HIS A 5 18.49 34.47 -58.72
CA HIS A 5 18.94 33.18 -58.18
C HIS A 5 19.41 33.27 -56.74
N LEU A 6 20.16 34.32 -56.37
CA LEU A 6 20.61 34.55 -55.00
C LEU A 6 19.43 34.82 -54.03
N ILE A 7 18.42 35.59 -54.46
CA ILE A 7 17.21 35.80 -53.67
C ILE A 7 16.40 34.50 -53.54
N THR A 8 16.24 33.72 -54.62
CA THR A 8 15.53 32.43 -54.54
C THR A 8 16.25 31.41 -53.66
N ILE A 9 17.59 31.40 -53.67
CA ILE A 9 18.40 30.54 -52.78
C ILE A 9 18.25 31.01 -51.32
N ASN A 10 18.26 32.32 -51.08
CA ASN A 10 18.08 32.88 -49.73
C ASN A 10 16.68 32.59 -49.16
N THR A 11 15.62 32.78 -49.96
CA THR A 11 14.25 32.45 -49.55
C THR A 11 14.07 30.94 -49.38
N ALA A 12 14.67 30.11 -50.24
CA ALA A 12 14.65 28.66 -50.08
C ALA A 12 15.39 28.21 -48.80
N ALA A 13 16.52 28.85 -48.47
CA ALA A 13 17.24 28.60 -47.23
C ALA A 13 16.41 28.97 -45.99
N LEU A 14 15.74 30.12 -45.99
CA LEU A 14 14.85 30.55 -44.90
C LEU A 14 13.66 29.59 -44.70
N VAL A 15 13.05 29.12 -45.80
CA VAL A 15 11.93 28.17 -45.73
C VAL A 15 12.41 26.79 -45.23
N ALA A 16 13.57 26.32 -45.68
CA ALA A 16 14.15 25.08 -45.20
C ALA A 16 14.46 25.13 -43.69
N ILE A 17 14.92 26.28 -43.18
CA ILE A 17 15.12 26.52 -41.75
C ILE A 17 13.80 26.50 -40.99
N ALA A 18 12.77 27.18 -41.49
CA ALA A 18 11.45 27.20 -40.85
C ALA A 18 10.86 25.79 -40.74
N ILE A 19 11.00 24.97 -41.78
CA ILE A 19 10.55 23.57 -41.78
C ILE A 19 11.37 22.71 -40.80
N THR A 20 12.68 22.90 -40.75
CA THR A 20 13.57 22.17 -39.82
C THR A 20 13.27 22.53 -38.37
N ILE A 21 13.00 23.80 -38.07
CA ILE A 21 12.59 24.27 -36.75
C ILE A 21 11.21 23.74 -36.39
N ALA A 22 10.25 23.77 -37.32
CA ALA A 22 8.91 23.24 -37.08
C ALA A 22 8.93 21.72 -36.84
N ALA A 23 9.72 20.97 -37.61
CA ALA A 23 9.91 19.53 -37.43
C ALA A 23 10.63 19.22 -36.11
N SER A 24 11.64 19.99 -35.74
CA SER A 24 12.36 19.86 -34.46
C SER A 24 11.49 20.20 -33.25
N LEU A 25 10.68 21.26 -33.34
CA LEU A 25 9.69 21.61 -32.31
C LEU A 25 8.60 20.54 -32.19
N TYR A 26 8.11 20.04 -33.33
CA TYR A 26 7.10 18.98 -33.37
C TYR A 26 7.62 17.68 -32.74
N TRP A 27 8.84 17.27 -33.07
CA TRP A 27 9.49 16.11 -32.47
C TRP A 27 9.83 16.32 -30.99
N GLY A 28 10.35 17.49 -30.63
CA GLY A 28 10.64 17.86 -29.24
C GLY A 28 9.39 17.79 -28.36
N LEU A 29 8.26 18.34 -28.83
CA LEU A 29 6.97 18.29 -28.13
C LEU A 29 6.44 16.85 -27.95
N GLN A 30 6.85 15.91 -28.80
CA GLN A 30 6.42 14.52 -28.74
C GLN A 30 7.31 13.67 -27.81
N GLU A 31 8.62 13.93 -27.77
CA GLU A 31 9.57 13.28 -26.87
C GLU A 31 9.39 13.73 -25.40
N PHE A 32 9.01 15.00 -25.16
CA PHE A 32 8.76 15.54 -23.81
C PHE A 32 7.52 14.95 -23.10
N LYS A 33 6.63 14.23 -23.80
CA LYS A 33 5.42 13.64 -23.19
C LYS A 33 5.68 12.31 -22.49
N LYS A 34 6.66 11.52 -22.95
CA LYS A 34 6.96 10.19 -22.38
C LYS A 34 7.56 10.24 -20.96
N PRO A 35 8.48 11.16 -20.61
CA PRO A 35 9.01 11.28 -19.25
C PRO A 35 8.00 11.77 -18.21
N ARG A 36 6.97 12.53 -18.64
CA ARG A 36 5.96 13.10 -17.75
C ARG A 36 4.92 12.07 -17.32
N LEU A 37 4.40 11.30 -18.28
CA LEU A 37 3.51 10.16 -18.01
C LEU A 37 4.17 9.10 -17.11
N MET A 38 5.48 8.87 -17.27
CA MET A 38 6.23 7.92 -16.44
C MET A 38 6.49 8.40 -15.01
N LYS A 39 6.67 9.72 -14.80
CA LYS A 39 6.77 10.29 -13.45
C LYS A 39 5.44 10.19 -12.71
N ASP A 40 4.34 10.51 -13.38
CA ASP A 40 3.00 10.45 -12.78
C ASP A 40 2.63 9.01 -12.42
N ALA A 41 2.95 8.03 -13.28
CA ALA A 41 2.76 6.60 -12.99
C ALA A 41 3.65 6.10 -11.83
N TYR A 42 4.91 6.54 -11.73
CA TYR A 42 5.77 6.18 -10.59
C TYR A 42 5.24 6.77 -9.27
N PHE A 43 4.84 8.04 -9.28
CA PHE A 43 4.28 8.70 -8.09
C PHE A 43 2.91 8.12 -7.70
N SER A 44 2.07 7.72 -8.67
CA SER A 44 0.79 7.05 -8.38
C SER A 44 0.98 5.67 -7.76
N ILE A 45 1.89 4.84 -8.30
CA ILE A 45 2.24 3.54 -7.70
C ILE A 45 2.73 3.75 -6.26
N ARG A 46 3.67 4.69 -6.06
CA ARG A 46 4.26 4.93 -4.74
C ARG A 46 3.20 5.39 -3.73
N TYR A 47 2.27 6.24 -4.15
CA TYR A 47 1.18 6.72 -3.30
C TYR A 47 0.17 5.61 -2.98
N GLN A 48 -0.29 4.85 -3.97
CA GLN A 48 -1.29 3.79 -3.80
C GLN A 48 -0.75 2.62 -2.97
N VAL A 49 0.51 2.21 -3.17
CA VAL A 49 1.17 1.17 -2.36
C VAL A 49 1.45 1.64 -0.93
N SER A 50 1.75 2.94 -0.74
CA SER A 50 2.10 3.46 0.59
C SER A 50 0.88 3.71 1.48
N GLN A 51 -0.22 4.22 0.92
CA GLN A 51 -1.40 4.61 1.68
C GLN A 51 -2.50 3.56 1.66
N GLN A 52 -2.91 3.10 0.47
CA GLN A 52 -4.09 2.24 0.35
C GLN A 52 -3.79 0.81 0.79
N LEU A 53 -2.68 0.23 0.35
CA LEU A 53 -2.28 -1.12 0.77
C LEU A 53 -2.11 -1.20 2.30
N HIS A 54 -1.54 -0.15 2.90
CA HIS A 54 -1.36 -0.05 4.34
C HIS A 54 -2.69 -0.03 5.08
N GLN A 55 -3.60 0.85 4.64
CA GLN A 55 -4.93 1.00 5.21
C GLN A 55 -5.76 -0.30 5.11
N HIS A 56 -5.73 -0.99 3.97
CA HIS A 56 -6.46 -2.25 3.79
C HIS A 56 -5.90 -3.37 4.68
N ILE A 57 -4.58 -3.44 4.86
CA ILE A 57 -3.95 -4.47 5.70
C ILE A 57 -4.21 -4.20 7.20
N GLU A 58 -4.11 -2.95 7.66
CA GLU A 58 -4.45 -2.60 9.05
C GLU A 58 -5.94 -2.81 9.35
N ALA A 59 -6.81 -2.40 8.42
CA ALA A 59 -8.25 -2.64 8.54
C ALA A 59 -8.56 -4.15 8.60
N TYR A 60 -7.84 -4.98 7.83
CA TYR A 60 -7.98 -6.43 7.89
C TYR A 60 -7.49 -7.03 9.21
N LEU A 61 -6.32 -6.61 9.70
CA LEU A 61 -5.75 -7.15 10.95
C LEU A 61 -6.53 -6.72 12.21
N SER A 62 -7.33 -5.66 12.12
CA SER A 62 -8.22 -5.21 13.19
C SER A 62 -9.61 -5.85 13.13
N SER A 63 -10.17 -6.02 11.93
CA SER A 63 -11.54 -6.52 11.74
C SER A 63 -11.65 -8.02 11.43
N GLY A 64 -10.61 -8.63 10.89
CA GLY A 64 -10.65 -9.99 10.33
C GLY A 64 -11.43 -10.10 9.01
N ASP A 65 -11.81 -8.98 8.40
CA ASP A 65 -12.68 -8.96 7.21
C ASP A 65 -11.92 -9.34 5.93
N ALA A 66 -12.13 -10.58 5.47
CA ALA A 66 -11.48 -11.12 4.28
C ALA A 66 -11.72 -10.30 2.99
N THR A 67 -12.74 -9.44 2.94
CA THR A 67 -12.96 -8.55 1.79
C THR A 67 -11.84 -7.50 1.66
N ARG A 68 -11.35 -6.95 2.78
CA ARG A 68 -10.23 -5.99 2.82
C ARG A 68 -8.93 -6.59 2.29
N LEU A 69 -8.71 -7.88 2.58
CA LEU A 69 -7.59 -8.63 2.04
C LEU A 69 -7.70 -8.79 0.51
N GLY A 70 -8.91 -9.08 0.01
CA GLY A 70 -9.20 -9.17 -1.41
C GLY A 70 -9.00 -7.85 -2.15
N GLU A 71 -9.42 -6.72 -1.54
CA GLU A 71 -9.17 -5.37 -2.06
C GLU A 71 -7.66 -5.08 -2.18
N ALA A 72 -6.87 -5.46 -1.18
CA ALA A 72 -5.41 -5.32 -1.20
C ALA A 72 -4.76 -6.18 -2.30
N GLU A 73 -5.18 -7.43 -2.47
CA GLU A 73 -4.70 -8.32 -3.54
C GLU A 73 -5.06 -7.77 -4.93
N GLN A 74 -6.30 -7.30 -5.11
CA GLN A 74 -6.78 -6.73 -6.36
C GLN A 74 -6.07 -5.42 -6.71
N LEU A 75 -5.73 -4.61 -5.71
CA LEU A 75 -4.93 -3.40 -5.89
C LEU A 75 -3.53 -3.75 -6.39
N LEU A 76 -2.85 -4.73 -5.78
CA LEU A 76 -1.54 -5.21 -6.25
C LEU A 76 -1.59 -5.75 -7.68
N GLU A 77 -2.64 -6.50 -8.03
CA GLU A 77 -2.83 -7.04 -9.37
C GLU A 77 -3.10 -5.93 -10.42
N THR A 78 -3.92 -4.95 -10.07
CA THR A 78 -4.20 -3.79 -10.93
C THR A 78 -2.93 -2.96 -11.17
N LEU A 79 -2.13 -2.74 -10.12
CA LEU A 79 -0.85 -2.04 -10.24
C LEU A 79 0.14 -2.82 -11.13
N ALA A 80 0.23 -4.14 -10.94
CA ALA A 80 1.09 -5.02 -11.74
C ALA A 80 0.70 -5.03 -13.23
N GLN A 81 -0.60 -5.06 -13.55
CA GLN A 81 -1.09 -5.18 -14.92
C GLN A 81 -1.17 -3.84 -15.66
N GLN A 82 -1.51 -2.73 -14.99
CA GLN A 82 -1.80 -1.47 -15.67
C GLN A 82 -0.68 -0.43 -15.55
N GLN A 83 -0.04 -0.32 -14.39
CA GLN A 83 0.92 0.74 -14.11
C GLN A 83 2.37 0.28 -14.31
N VAL A 84 2.72 -0.98 -13.98
CA VAL A 84 4.09 -1.50 -14.18
C VAL A 84 4.47 -1.61 -15.66
N ILE A 85 3.52 -1.91 -16.57
CA ILE A 85 3.78 -1.96 -18.02
C ILE A 85 4.28 -0.60 -18.56
N GLN A 86 3.89 0.50 -17.90
CA GLN A 86 4.30 1.86 -18.30
C GLN A 86 5.69 2.26 -17.77
N LEU A 87 6.35 1.42 -16.95
CA LEU A 87 7.69 1.68 -16.40
C LEU A 87 8.81 1.14 -17.31
N PRO A 88 10.06 1.63 -17.19
CA PRO A 88 11.19 1.11 -17.96
C PRO A 88 11.38 -0.40 -17.77
N PRO A 89 11.70 -1.17 -18.84
CA PRO A 89 11.82 -2.63 -18.78
C PRO A 89 12.91 -3.13 -17.80
N SER A 90 13.84 -2.27 -17.39
CA SER A 90 14.85 -2.55 -16.36
C SER A 90 14.32 -2.57 -14.93
N VAL A 91 13.13 -2.02 -14.67
CA VAL A 91 12.54 -1.86 -13.32
C VAL A 91 11.33 -2.79 -13.14
N GLN A 92 10.64 -3.14 -14.22
CA GLN A 92 9.48 -4.04 -14.23
C GLN A 92 9.70 -5.37 -13.48
N PRO A 93 10.75 -6.17 -13.73
CA PRO A 93 10.91 -7.46 -13.06
C PRO A 93 11.13 -7.32 -11.55
N ILE A 94 11.78 -6.24 -11.10
CA ILE A 94 12.05 -6.00 -9.68
C ILE A 94 10.75 -5.65 -8.94
N LEU A 95 9.89 -4.81 -9.53
CA LEU A 95 8.58 -4.47 -8.95
C LEU A 95 7.62 -5.67 -8.91
N LEU A 96 7.59 -6.48 -9.97
CA LEU A 96 6.76 -7.68 -10.02
C LEU A 96 7.19 -8.71 -8.95
N GLU A 97 8.49 -8.90 -8.74
CA GLU A 97 8.99 -9.79 -7.69
C GLU A 97 8.58 -9.30 -6.29
N GLN A 98 8.64 -7.98 -6.03
CA GLN A 98 8.22 -7.42 -4.75
C GLN A 98 6.71 -7.55 -4.52
N PHE A 99 5.89 -7.32 -5.54
CA PHE A 99 4.45 -7.53 -5.43
C PHE A 99 4.10 -8.99 -5.17
N GLU A 100 4.79 -9.94 -5.80
CA GLU A 100 4.57 -11.38 -5.54
C GLU A 100 5.05 -11.80 -4.14
N ARG A 101 6.13 -11.22 -3.62
CA ARG A 101 6.56 -11.43 -2.22
C ARG A 101 5.50 -10.94 -1.23
N ILE A 102 4.98 -9.72 -1.45
CA ILE A 102 3.91 -9.16 -0.62
C ILE A 102 2.65 -10.03 -0.71
N ARG A 103 2.26 -10.45 -1.93
CA ARG A 103 1.11 -11.32 -2.16
C ARG A 103 1.23 -12.66 -1.46
N THR A 104 2.40 -13.30 -1.55
CA THR A 104 2.68 -14.59 -0.87
C THR A 104 2.58 -14.42 0.65
N TYR A 105 3.10 -13.33 1.19
CA TYR A 105 3.00 -13.01 2.62
C TYR A 105 1.54 -12.77 3.05
N ILE A 106 0.77 -12.05 2.24
CA ILE A 106 -0.67 -11.82 2.42
C ILE A 106 -1.43 -13.15 2.49
N GLN A 107 -1.19 -14.05 1.54
CA GLN A 107 -1.94 -15.31 1.42
C GLN A 107 -1.61 -16.32 2.53
N THR A 108 -0.40 -16.29 3.08
CA THR A 108 0.06 -17.25 4.07
C THR A 108 -0.10 -16.72 5.50
N ARG A 109 0.72 -15.74 5.89
CA ARG A 109 0.82 -15.26 7.27
C ARG A 109 -0.28 -14.28 7.62
N LEU A 110 -0.54 -13.32 6.74
CA LEU A 110 -1.53 -12.27 7.01
C LEU A 110 -2.93 -12.88 7.07
N ARG A 111 -3.30 -13.72 6.09
CA ARG A 111 -4.61 -14.38 6.06
C ARG A 111 -4.84 -15.24 7.32
N ALA A 112 -3.82 -15.98 7.76
CA ALA A 112 -3.92 -16.79 8.97
C ALA A 112 -4.08 -15.93 10.24
N ALA A 113 -3.33 -14.84 10.37
CA ALA A 113 -3.48 -13.90 11.48
C ALA A 113 -4.85 -13.22 11.48
N GLY A 114 -5.31 -12.79 10.30
CA GLY A 114 -6.62 -12.17 10.07
C GLY A 114 -7.82 -13.01 10.49
N LYS A 115 -7.80 -14.32 10.20
CA LYS A 115 -8.85 -15.25 10.64
C LYS A 115 -8.95 -15.36 12.16
N LEU A 116 -7.84 -15.08 12.84
CA LEU A 116 -7.74 -15.18 14.29
C LEU A 116 -7.98 -13.81 14.95
N SER A 117 -7.73 -12.71 14.23
CA SER A 117 -8.02 -11.34 14.66
C SER A 117 -9.45 -10.95 14.30
N GLY A 118 -10.35 -10.99 15.27
CA GLY A 118 -11.73 -10.56 15.10
C GLY A 118 -12.54 -10.78 16.37
N SER A 119 -13.87 -10.64 16.28
CA SER A 119 -14.82 -10.94 17.36
C SER A 119 -14.66 -12.34 17.94
N HIS A 120 -14.06 -13.27 17.17
CA HIS A 120 -13.77 -14.63 17.61
C HIS A 120 -12.79 -14.69 18.80
N LEU A 121 -11.90 -13.71 18.93
CA LEU A 121 -10.87 -13.65 19.97
C LEU A 121 -11.46 -13.56 21.38
N GLN A 122 -12.64 -12.94 21.51
CA GLN A 122 -13.39 -12.86 22.77
C GLN A 122 -14.54 -13.87 22.84
N THR A 123 -14.92 -14.49 21.73
CA THR A 123 -16.13 -15.33 21.66
C THR A 123 -16.06 -16.51 22.62
N LEU A 124 -14.91 -17.19 22.71
CA LEU A 124 -14.75 -18.34 23.61
C LEU A 124 -14.86 -17.92 25.08
N LEU A 125 -14.21 -16.82 25.46
CA LEU A 125 -14.30 -16.27 26.81
C LEU A 125 -15.72 -15.84 27.18
N ILE A 126 -16.42 -15.17 26.26
CA ILE A 126 -17.81 -14.75 26.46
C ILE A 126 -18.73 -15.98 26.57
N GLN A 127 -18.48 -17.02 25.76
CA GLN A 127 -19.25 -18.26 25.84
C GLN A 127 -19.03 -18.95 27.19
N ASN A 128 -17.77 -19.08 27.63
CA ASN A 128 -17.46 -19.65 28.94
C ASN A 128 -18.12 -18.85 30.08
N GLU A 129 -18.14 -17.51 30.00
CA GLU A 129 -18.82 -16.66 30.99
C GLU A 129 -20.35 -16.89 31.01
N ARG A 130 -20.97 -17.08 29.85
CA ARG A 130 -22.41 -17.41 29.73
C ARG A 130 -22.70 -18.79 30.29
N ASP A 131 -21.96 -19.81 29.85
CA ASP A 131 -22.10 -21.19 30.32
C ASP A 131 -21.95 -21.26 31.85
N PHE A 132 -20.99 -20.51 32.42
CA PHE A 132 -20.80 -20.42 33.86
C PHE A 132 -22.00 -19.76 34.57
N SER A 133 -22.56 -18.69 34.00
CA SER A 133 -23.76 -18.04 34.54
C SER A 133 -24.98 -18.95 34.49
N ASP A 134 -25.17 -19.68 33.39
CA ASP A 134 -26.26 -20.63 33.21
C ASP A 134 -26.13 -21.80 34.19
N GLY A 135 -24.92 -22.31 34.40
CA GLY A 135 -24.63 -23.33 35.41
C GLY A 135 -24.92 -22.86 36.84
N LEU A 136 -24.59 -21.60 37.17
CA LEU A 136 -24.94 -21.01 38.47
C LEU A 136 -26.46 -20.91 38.66
N GLN A 137 -27.20 -20.58 37.60
CA GLN A 137 -28.66 -20.51 37.64
C GLN A 137 -29.28 -21.91 37.80
N ALA A 138 -28.78 -22.92 37.09
CA ALA A 138 -29.21 -24.30 37.25
C ALA A 138 -28.98 -24.82 38.67
N LEU A 139 -27.83 -24.48 39.27
CA LEU A 139 -27.53 -24.85 40.66
C LEU A 139 -28.40 -24.07 41.66
N ALA A 140 -28.79 -22.83 41.35
CA ALA A 140 -29.72 -22.05 42.18
C ALA A 140 -31.12 -22.68 42.20
N LEU A 141 -31.58 -23.21 41.06
CA LEU A 141 -32.84 -23.95 40.97
C LEU A 141 -32.77 -25.23 41.81
N TYR A 142 -31.68 -26.01 41.69
CA TYR A 142 -31.44 -27.18 42.53
C TYR A 142 -31.43 -26.85 44.03
N ALA A 143 -30.83 -25.71 44.42
CA ALA A 143 -30.87 -25.24 45.81
C ALA A 143 -32.29 -24.85 46.26
N GLY A 144 -33.11 -24.28 45.36
CA GLY A 144 -34.52 -24.00 45.59
C GLY A 144 -35.35 -25.26 45.81
N ASP A 145 -35.20 -26.25 44.93
CA ASP A 145 -35.90 -27.54 45.04
C ASP A 145 -35.45 -28.33 46.29
N GLY A 146 -34.21 -28.13 46.73
CA GLY A 146 -33.64 -28.76 47.93
C GLY A 146 -34.08 -28.12 49.23
N HIS A 147 -34.76 -26.96 49.18
CA HIS A 147 -35.21 -26.22 50.35
C HIS A 147 -36.16 -27.03 51.22
N ASP A 148 -37.05 -27.81 50.60
CA ASP A 148 -38.06 -28.62 51.30
C ASP A 148 -37.43 -29.78 52.10
N LYS A 149 -36.26 -30.27 51.66
CA LYS A 149 -35.55 -31.37 52.33
C LYS A 149 -34.56 -30.85 53.38
N THR A 150 -33.72 -29.88 53.00
CA THR A 150 -32.67 -29.36 53.88
C THR A 150 -32.52 -27.84 53.77
N PRO A 151 -33.33 -27.07 54.51
CA PRO A 151 -33.41 -25.61 54.33
C PRO A 151 -32.12 -24.87 54.68
N GLN A 152 -31.34 -25.39 55.64
CA GLN A 152 -30.07 -24.77 56.03
C GLN A 152 -28.98 -24.92 54.95
N HIS A 153 -28.84 -26.12 54.37
CA HIS A 153 -27.90 -26.33 53.27
C HIS A 153 -28.34 -25.56 52.02
N ALA A 154 -29.63 -25.58 51.66
CA ALA A 154 -30.16 -24.78 50.55
C ALA A 154 -29.79 -23.29 50.66
N PHE A 155 -29.87 -22.71 51.86
CA PHE A 155 -29.45 -21.34 52.11
C PHE A 155 -27.94 -21.13 51.89
N ASP A 156 -27.10 -22.04 52.40
CA ASP A 156 -25.64 -21.98 52.21
C ASP A 156 -25.26 -22.02 50.72
N TYR A 157 -25.92 -22.87 49.93
CA TYR A 157 -25.76 -22.92 48.47
C TYR A 157 -26.10 -21.57 47.83
N LEU A 158 -27.28 -21.01 48.12
CA LEU A 158 -27.71 -19.74 47.54
C LEU A 158 -26.78 -18.58 47.89
N GLN A 159 -26.22 -18.57 49.11
CA GLN A 159 -25.24 -17.57 49.51
C GLN A 159 -23.96 -17.65 48.68
N ILE A 160 -23.41 -18.86 48.48
CA ILE A 160 -22.20 -19.05 47.67
C ILE A 160 -22.47 -18.75 46.19
N ILE A 161 -23.63 -19.16 45.65
CA ILE A 161 -24.02 -18.88 44.27
C ILE A 161 -24.13 -17.36 44.02
N ASN A 162 -24.68 -16.60 44.97
CA ASN A 162 -24.74 -15.15 44.87
C ASN A 162 -23.34 -14.52 44.85
N GLN A 163 -22.44 -15.01 45.70
CA GLN A 163 -21.05 -14.59 45.72
C GLN A 163 -20.35 -14.90 44.39
N LEU A 164 -20.48 -16.12 43.87
CA LEU A 164 -19.91 -16.55 42.57
C LEU A 164 -20.44 -15.70 41.41
N SER A 165 -21.75 -15.42 41.38
CA SER A 165 -22.39 -14.58 40.37
C SER A 165 -21.80 -13.16 40.37
N THR A 166 -21.59 -12.59 41.56
CA THR A 166 -21.01 -11.25 41.72
C THR A 166 -19.56 -11.19 41.25
N ILE A 167 -18.74 -12.18 41.62
CA ILE A 167 -17.33 -12.22 41.21
C ILE A 167 -17.23 -12.46 39.69
N SER A 168 -18.05 -13.35 39.13
CA SER A 168 -18.11 -13.60 37.67
C SER A 168 -18.46 -12.34 36.88
N ALA A 169 -19.46 -11.58 37.33
CA ALA A 169 -19.85 -10.31 36.71
C ALA A 169 -18.71 -9.28 36.73
N LYS A 170 -17.99 -9.16 37.85
CA LYS A 170 -16.79 -8.30 37.93
C LYS A 170 -15.70 -8.77 36.98
N ARG A 171 -15.42 -10.08 36.92
CA ARG A 171 -14.44 -10.67 35.99
C ARG A 171 -14.78 -10.32 34.54
N SER A 172 -16.04 -10.47 34.12
CA SER A 172 -16.50 -10.11 32.77
C SER A 172 -16.34 -8.61 32.46
N GLN A 173 -16.65 -7.74 33.42
CA GLN A 173 -16.43 -6.30 33.27
C GLN A 173 -14.94 -5.93 33.09
N TYR A 174 -14.05 -6.56 33.87
CA TYR A 174 -12.61 -6.31 33.73
C TYR A 174 -12.03 -6.95 32.47
N ARG A 175 -12.59 -8.07 32.00
CA ARG A 175 -12.29 -8.64 30.68
C ARG A 175 -12.60 -7.64 29.58
N GLU A 176 -13.78 -7.03 29.58
CA GLU A 176 -14.16 -6.02 28.58
C GLU A 176 -13.17 -4.84 28.57
N LYS A 177 -12.89 -4.26 29.75
CA LYS A 177 -11.88 -3.19 29.90
C LYS A 177 -10.47 -3.60 29.47
N TYR A 178 -10.10 -4.86 29.71
CA TYR A 178 -8.83 -5.41 29.26
C TYR A 178 -8.75 -5.42 27.74
N PHE A 179 -9.79 -5.81 27.02
CA PHE A 179 -9.76 -5.80 25.56
C PHE A 179 -9.86 -4.39 24.95
N GLU A 180 -10.43 -3.43 25.66
CA GLU A 180 -10.44 -2.02 25.24
C GLU A 180 -9.06 -1.36 25.37
N THR A 181 -8.37 -1.62 26.48
CA THR A 181 -7.13 -0.89 26.85
C THR A 181 -5.86 -1.73 26.67
N LEU A 182 -5.98 -3.06 26.60
CA LEU A 182 -4.89 -4.04 26.64
C LEU A 182 -3.92 -3.83 27.82
N SER A 183 -4.43 -3.30 28.92
CA SER A 183 -3.64 -2.95 30.11
C SER A 183 -3.37 -4.17 30.99
N THR A 184 -2.09 -4.37 31.34
CA THR A 184 -1.64 -5.41 32.29
C THR A 184 -2.30 -5.28 33.67
N GLN A 185 -2.73 -4.07 34.05
CA GLN A 185 -3.44 -3.86 35.32
C GLN A 185 -4.82 -4.53 35.31
N HIS A 186 -5.55 -4.48 34.18
CA HIS A 186 -6.85 -5.15 34.07
C HIS A 186 -6.68 -6.68 34.03
N LEU A 187 -5.61 -7.16 33.40
CA LEU A 187 -5.24 -8.58 33.40
C LEU A 187 -5.01 -9.10 34.82
N ALA A 188 -4.20 -8.40 35.63
CA ALA A 188 -3.96 -8.79 37.02
C ALA A 188 -5.26 -8.83 37.86
N ARG A 189 -6.21 -7.91 37.59
CA ARG A 189 -7.53 -7.93 38.24
C ARG A 189 -8.38 -9.12 37.81
N ILE A 190 -8.32 -9.55 36.56
CA ILE A 190 -9.00 -10.76 36.08
C ILE A 190 -8.45 -12.00 36.79
N GLU A 191 -7.13 -12.09 36.95
CA GLU A 191 -6.48 -13.19 37.67
C GLU A 191 -6.85 -13.22 39.16
N GLU A 192 -6.94 -12.05 39.80
CA GLU A 192 -7.43 -11.93 41.19
C GLU A 192 -8.88 -12.44 41.32
N TYR A 193 -9.80 -12.01 40.46
CA TYR A 193 -11.18 -12.51 40.47
C TYR A 193 -11.29 -13.99 40.12
N GLN A 194 -10.40 -14.51 39.27
CA GLN A 194 -10.32 -15.94 38.98
C GLN A 194 -9.96 -16.73 40.25
N GLN A 195 -8.97 -16.28 41.02
CA GLN A 195 -8.60 -16.92 42.29
C GLN A 195 -9.73 -16.82 43.32
N GLU A 196 -10.42 -15.69 43.41
CA GLU A 196 -11.60 -15.54 44.28
C GLU A 196 -12.72 -16.51 43.89
N LEU A 197 -12.95 -16.72 42.59
CA LEU A 197 -13.92 -17.71 42.09
C LEU A 197 -13.53 -19.13 42.48
N GLU A 198 -12.26 -19.51 42.30
CA GLU A 198 -11.75 -20.84 42.67
C GLU A 198 -11.96 -21.13 44.15
N ILE A 199 -11.62 -20.19 45.04
CA ILE A 199 -11.81 -20.33 46.49
C ILE A 199 -13.30 -20.45 46.85
N ALA A 200 -14.18 -19.68 46.21
CA ALA A 200 -15.62 -19.75 46.44
C ALA A 200 -16.21 -21.08 45.93
N LEU A 201 -15.66 -21.61 44.84
CA LEU A 201 -16.09 -22.87 44.25
C LEU A 201 -15.62 -24.09 45.07
N GLU A 202 -14.43 -24.05 45.66
CA GLU A 202 -13.98 -25.08 46.61
C GLU A 202 -14.91 -25.18 47.83
N LYS A 203 -15.40 -24.03 48.33
CA LYS A 203 -16.41 -24.01 49.39
C LYS A 203 -17.73 -24.65 48.94
N LEU A 204 -18.15 -24.38 47.70
CA LEU A 204 -19.34 -24.99 47.12
C LEU A 204 -19.20 -26.51 46.95
N GLU A 205 -18.03 -26.99 46.53
CA GLU A 205 -17.73 -28.41 46.42
C GLU A 205 -17.78 -29.12 47.79
N SER A 206 -17.31 -28.45 48.86
CA SER A 206 -17.34 -29.01 50.21
C SER A 206 -18.75 -29.13 50.82
N LEU A 207 -19.77 -28.46 50.26
CA LEU A 207 -21.13 -28.54 50.77
C LEU A 207 -21.76 -29.90 50.50
N PRO A 208 -22.48 -30.48 51.46
CA PRO A 208 -23.15 -31.76 51.27
C PRO A 208 -24.23 -31.66 50.18
N PRO A 209 -24.50 -32.77 49.48
CA PRO A 209 -25.60 -32.84 48.53
C PRO A 209 -26.98 -32.61 49.19
N LEU A 210 -27.95 -32.11 48.42
CA LEU A 210 -29.33 -31.85 48.86
C LEU A 210 -30.27 -33.05 48.64
N GLY A 211 -29.77 -34.16 48.08
CA GLY A 211 -30.50 -35.41 47.90
C GLY A 211 -31.57 -35.35 46.81
N ILE A 212 -31.29 -34.63 45.70
CA ILE A 212 -32.18 -34.56 44.54
C ILE A 212 -31.57 -35.34 43.39
N TYR A 213 -32.23 -36.44 43.04
CA TYR A 213 -31.82 -37.34 41.99
C TYR A 213 -32.61 -37.03 40.71
N ARG A 214 -31.98 -37.20 39.54
CA ARG A 214 -32.66 -37.06 38.26
C ARG A 214 -33.70 -38.19 38.17
N GLU A 215 -34.99 -37.84 38.03
CA GLU A 215 -36.00 -38.84 37.68
C GLU A 215 -35.62 -39.42 36.31
N GLN A 216 -35.32 -40.71 36.26
CA GLN A 216 -35.24 -41.42 34.99
C GLN A 216 -36.64 -41.38 34.40
N GLU A 217 -36.82 -40.66 33.28
CA GLU A 217 -38.03 -40.79 32.46
C GLU A 217 -38.25 -42.28 32.27
N THR A 218 -39.36 -42.78 32.81
CA THR A 218 -39.88 -44.11 32.53
C THR A 218 -40.16 -44.14 31.03
N VAL A 219 -39.18 -44.57 30.25
CA VAL A 219 -39.35 -44.92 28.85
C VAL A 219 -40.48 -45.94 28.83
N ASP A 220 -41.49 -45.66 28.02
CA ASP A 220 -42.67 -46.48 27.78
C ASP A 220 -42.28 -47.98 27.75
N ASP A 221 -43.01 -48.77 28.54
CA ASP A 221 -42.69 -50.11 29.09
C ASP A 221 -42.57 -51.23 28.04
N ASP A 222 -42.34 -50.90 26.76
CA ASP A 222 -42.44 -51.81 25.61
C ASP A 222 -41.10 -52.05 24.88
N LEU A 223 -39.98 -51.46 25.33
CA LEU A 223 -38.67 -51.58 24.66
C LEU A 223 -37.46 -51.99 25.54
N LEU A 224 -37.64 -52.22 26.84
CA LEU A 224 -36.53 -52.45 27.79
C LEU A 224 -36.29 -53.94 28.13
N LEU A 225 -36.10 -54.80 27.12
CA LEU A 225 -35.64 -56.19 27.33
C LEU A 225 -34.11 -56.35 27.18
N PHE A 226 -33.35 -55.27 27.07
CA PHE A 226 -31.89 -55.35 26.97
C PHE A 226 -31.23 -54.36 27.92
N GLU A 227 -30.50 -54.94 28.88
CA GLU A 227 -29.54 -54.33 29.80
C GLU A 227 -30.13 -53.59 31.01
N GLU A 228 -30.41 -54.35 32.07
CA GLU A 228 -30.25 -53.89 33.47
C GLU A 228 -28.78 -53.49 33.68
N ALA A 229 -28.43 -52.27 33.30
CA ALA A 229 -27.32 -51.58 33.93
C ALA A 229 -27.90 -50.91 35.19
N ASP A 230 -27.54 -51.45 36.36
CA ASP A 230 -27.69 -50.81 37.67
C ASP A 230 -26.89 -49.49 37.68
N ALA A 231 -27.39 -48.47 36.96
CA ALA A 231 -26.89 -47.13 37.05
C ALA A 231 -27.56 -46.50 38.27
N GLU A 232 -26.86 -46.47 39.41
CA GLU A 232 -27.30 -45.71 40.57
C GLU A 232 -27.69 -44.30 40.13
N PRO A 233 -28.88 -43.80 40.50
CA PRO A 233 -29.35 -42.51 40.04
C PRO A 233 -28.34 -41.42 40.45
N ALA A 234 -27.76 -40.76 39.45
CA ALA A 234 -26.80 -39.70 39.67
C ALA A 234 -27.51 -38.48 40.26
N GLU A 235 -26.93 -37.91 41.31
CA GLU A 235 -27.47 -36.72 41.95
C GLU A 235 -27.20 -35.48 41.10
N VAL A 236 -28.24 -34.68 40.84
CA VAL A 236 -28.20 -33.54 39.91
C VAL A 236 -27.15 -32.49 40.33
N GLY A 237 -27.03 -32.24 41.64
CA GLY A 237 -26.10 -31.23 42.17
C GLY A 237 -24.62 -31.60 42.03
N VAL A 238 -24.28 -32.89 41.95
CA VAL A 238 -22.87 -33.33 41.81
C VAL A 238 -22.37 -33.06 40.40
N GLU A 239 -23.20 -33.34 39.38
CA GLU A 239 -22.89 -33.05 37.98
C GLU A 239 -22.73 -31.54 37.74
N GLN A 240 -23.67 -30.74 38.25
CA GLN A 240 -23.64 -29.28 38.12
C GLN A 240 -22.41 -28.64 38.77
N LYS A 241 -22.01 -29.11 39.96
CA LYS A 241 -20.77 -28.65 40.62
C LYS A 241 -19.54 -28.99 39.79
N SER A 242 -19.45 -30.22 39.28
CA SER A 242 -18.32 -30.66 38.47
C SER A 242 -18.18 -29.85 37.18
N GLU A 243 -19.31 -29.56 36.53
CA GLU A 243 -19.36 -28.73 35.34
C GLU A 243 -18.87 -27.31 35.62
N LEU A 244 -19.36 -26.65 36.69
CA LEU A 244 -18.90 -25.32 37.10
C LEU A 244 -17.39 -25.29 37.38
N THR A 245 -16.85 -26.33 38.01
CA THR A 245 -15.40 -26.46 38.24
C THR A 245 -14.62 -26.60 36.96
N SER A 246 -15.13 -27.37 35.99
CA SER A 246 -14.52 -27.49 34.67
C SER A 246 -14.51 -26.16 33.92
N LEU A 247 -15.63 -25.41 33.95
CA LEU A 247 -15.77 -24.11 33.31
C LEU A 247 -14.84 -23.07 33.95
N CYS A 248 -14.76 -23.07 35.29
CA CYS A 248 -13.87 -22.19 36.04
C CYS A 248 -12.39 -22.43 35.68
N ARG A 249 -11.95 -23.70 35.58
CA ARG A 249 -10.57 -24.05 35.19
C ARG A 249 -10.26 -23.80 33.72
N ARG A 250 -11.27 -23.82 32.85
CA ARG A 250 -11.13 -23.60 31.41
C ARG A 250 -10.88 -22.13 31.06
N PHE A 251 -11.51 -21.20 31.78
CA PHE A 251 -11.37 -19.76 31.54
C PHE A 251 -9.90 -19.26 31.47
N PRO A 252 -9.01 -19.52 32.45
CA PRO A 252 -7.62 -19.03 32.39
C PRO A 252 -6.83 -19.62 31.21
N ILE A 253 -7.13 -20.86 30.80
CA ILE A 253 -6.50 -21.51 29.65
C ILE A 253 -6.90 -20.76 28.37
N GLU A 254 -8.18 -20.47 28.20
CA GLU A 254 -8.68 -19.70 27.06
C GLU A 254 -8.14 -18.27 27.05
N LEU A 255 -8.01 -17.64 28.23
CA LEU A 255 -7.42 -16.30 28.36
C LEU A 255 -5.95 -16.30 27.93
N ALA A 256 -5.15 -17.27 28.38
CA ALA A 256 -3.75 -17.40 27.99
C ALA A 256 -3.58 -17.67 26.49
N ASN A 257 -4.45 -18.50 25.90
CA ASN A 257 -4.46 -18.73 24.45
C ASN A 257 -4.80 -17.46 23.68
N THR A 258 -5.75 -16.68 24.21
CA THR A 258 -6.15 -15.38 23.65
C THR A 258 -5.01 -14.36 23.69
N GLN A 259 -4.26 -14.30 24.79
CA GLN A 259 -3.06 -13.45 24.90
C GLN A 259 -1.97 -13.83 23.91
N LYS A 260 -1.66 -15.12 23.76
CA LYS A 260 -0.69 -15.61 22.76
C LYS A 260 -1.09 -15.19 21.35
N LEU A 261 -2.39 -15.22 21.07
CA LEU A 261 -2.94 -14.83 19.79
C LEU A 261 -2.80 -13.32 19.54
N LEU A 262 -3.11 -12.49 20.54
CA LEU A 262 -2.89 -11.04 20.48
C LEU A 262 -1.43 -10.70 20.18
N THR A 263 -0.48 -11.34 20.86
CA THR A 263 0.96 -11.15 20.61
C THR A 263 1.35 -11.53 19.19
N ARG A 264 0.80 -12.64 18.66
CA ARG A 264 1.07 -13.06 17.27
C ARG A 264 0.50 -12.07 16.25
N ILE A 265 -0.68 -11.50 16.51
CA ILE A 265 -1.28 -10.47 15.66
C ILE A 265 -0.42 -9.20 15.67
N ALA A 266 -0.01 -8.72 16.83
CA ALA A 266 0.88 -7.56 16.97
C ALA A 266 2.22 -7.78 16.25
N GLN A 267 2.80 -8.96 16.37
CA GLN A 267 4.03 -9.30 15.65
C GLN A 267 3.82 -9.35 14.13
N THR A 268 2.69 -9.89 13.68
CA THR A 268 2.34 -9.91 12.24
C THR A 268 2.14 -8.50 11.69
N GLN A 269 1.53 -7.59 12.47
CA GLN A 269 1.43 -6.18 12.14
C GLN A 269 2.83 -5.58 11.94
N GLN A 270 3.70 -5.74 12.94
CA GLN A 270 5.08 -5.22 12.88
C GLN A 270 5.86 -5.77 11.67
N ASP A 271 5.81 -7.07 11.44
CA ASP A 271 6.45 -7.72 10.28
C ASP A 271 5.91 -7.15 8.95
N THR A 272 4.60 -6.89 8.87
CA THR A 272 3.97 -6.28 7.69
C THR A 272 4.46 -4.85 7.48
N HIS A 273 4.53 -4.02 8.53
CA HIS A 273 5.11 -2.68 8.44
C HIS A 273 6.55 -2.72 7.94
N GLN A 274 7.34 -3.67 8.46
CA GLN A 274 8.73 -3.83 8.04
C GLN A 274 8.84 -4.28 6.57
N LEU A 275 7.98 -5.20 6.13
CA LEU A 275 7.95 -5.66 4.74
C LEU A 275 7.58 -4.51 3.78
N ILE A 276 6.53 -3.76 4.10
CA ILE A 276 6.08 -2.62 3.29
C ILE A 276 7.14 -1.51 3.25
N SER A 277 7.73 -1.15 4.40
CA SER A 277 8.79 -0.14 4.45
C SER A 277 10.06 -0.57 3.71
N THR A 278 10.44 -1.86 3.77
CA THR A 278 11.57 -2.40 3.00
C THR A 278 11.28 -2.33 1.51
N ALA A 279 10.10 -2.75 1.07
CA ALA A 279 9.68 -2.62 -0.33
C ALA A 279 9.69 -1.15 -0.79
N GLN A 280 9.24 -0.21 0.05
CA GLN A 280 9.32 1.23 -0.25
C GLN A 280 10.76 1.73 -0.39
N ALA A 281 11.66 1.30 0.50
CA ALA A 281 13.07 1.69 0.44
C ALA A 281 13.76 1.16 -0.82
N GLU A 282 13.45 -0.06 -1.23
CA GLU A 282 13.96 -0.65 -2.48
C GLU A 282 13.40 0.06 -3.72
N ILE A 283 12.11 0.45 -3.69
CA ILE A 283 11.47 1.25 -4.76
C ILE A 283 12.05 2.68 -4.81
N ALA A 284 12.42 3.26 -3.67
CA ALA A 284 13.12 4.55 -3.62
C ALA A 284 14.56 4.42 -4.15
N GLY A 285 15.26 3.32 -3.89
CA GLY A 285 16.56 3.02 -4.48
C GLY A 285 16.52 2.88 -6.01
N LEU A 286 15.39 2.42 -6.55
CA LEU A 286 15.14 2.41 -8.00
C LEU A 286 14.92 3.81 -8.58
N GLU A 287 14.52 4.80 -7.78
CA GLU A 287 14.34 6.20 -8.24
C GLU A 287 15.65 6.77 -8.81
N GLN A 288 16.80 6.46 -8.21
CA GLN A 288 18.10 6.93 -8.69
C GLN A 288 18.50 6.26 -10.02
N LYS A 289 18.16 4.97 -10.21
CA LYS A 289 18.35 4.24 -11.48
C LYS A 289 17.42 4.73 -12.58
N ILE A 290 16.19 5.09 -12.20
CA ILE A 290 15.19 5.70 -13.07
C ILE A 290 15.64 7.12 -13.47
N GLN A 291 16.16 7.92 -12.54
CA GLN A 291 16.72 9.26 -12.81
C GLN A 291 17.98 9.22 -13.68
N THR A 292 18.86 8.24 -13.52
CA THR A 292 20.03 8.07 -14.40
C THR A 292 19.62 7.65 -15.81
N SER A 293 18.63 6.77 -15.92
CA SER A 293 18.00 6.44 -17.21
C SER A 293 17.35 7.67 -17.85
N PHE A 294 16.70 8.54 -17.05
CA PHE A 294 16.14 9.81 -17.53
C PHE A 294 17.22 10.80 -18.00
N LYS A 295 18.34 10.95 -17.27
CA LYS A 295 19.46 11.81 -17.70
C LYS A 295 20.10 11.34 -19.00
N ALA A 296 20.20 10.03 -19.23
CA ALA A 296 20.75 9.49 -20.48
C ALA A 296 19.85 9.80 -21.69
N ILE A 297 18.53 9.82 -21.51
CA ILE A 297 17.56 10.20 -22.54
C ILE A 297 17.60 11.73 -22.77
N GLU A 298 17.64 12.52 -21.69
CA GLU A 298 17.70 13.99 -21.75
C GLU A 298 18.99 14.49 -22.41
N GLN A 299 20.14 13.86 -22.13
CA GLN A 299 21.43 14.19 -22.76
C GLN A 299 21.43 13.93 -24.28
N ARG A 300 20.78 12.86 -24.75
CA ARG A 300 20.67 12.60 -26.21
C ARG A 300 19.88 13.68 -26.94
N VAL A 301 18.83 14.20 -26.30
CA VAL A 301 18.02 15.29 -26.87
C VAL A 301 18.79 16.61 -26.87
N VAL A 302 19.52 16.94 -25.80
CA VAL A 302 20.34 18.17 -25.74
C VAL A 302 21.50 18.15 -26.74
N LEU A 303 22.12 16.99 -26.96
CA LEU A 303 23.24 16.85 -27.92
C LEU A 303 22.75 17.04 -29.37
N LEU A 304 21.56 16.52 -29.71
CA LEU A 304 20.91 16.75 -31.01
C LEU A 304 20.46 18.21 -31.18
N PHE A 305 19.88 18.84 -30.14
CA PHE A 305 19.56 20.27 -30.17
C PHE A 305 20.81 21.14 -30.31
N GLY A 306 21.91 20.77 -29.63
CA GLY A 306 23.20 21.42 -29.77
C GLY A 306 23.74 21.38 -31.21
N PHE A 307 23.60 20.24 -31.88
CA PHE A 307 23.97 20.10 -33.30
C PHE A 307 23.13 21.01 -34.21
N ILE A 308 21.82 21.12 -33.97
CA ILE A 308 20.92 21.99 -34.74
C ILE A 308 21.29 23.47 -34.54
N VAL A 309 21.60 23.90 -33.32
CA VAL A 309 22.01 25.28 -33.03
C VAL A 309 23.35 25.61 -33.70
N ILE A 310 24.32 24.70 -33.66
CA ILE A 310 25.60 24.87 -34.35
C ILE A 310 25.41 25.01 -35.86
N LEU A 311 24.52 24.20 -36.45
CA LEU A 311 24.20 24.26 -37.88
C LEU A 311 23.58 25.62 -38.28
N ILE A 312 22.69 26.18 -37.45
CA ILE A 312 22.07 27.49 -37.67
C ILE A 312 23.11 28.60 -37.62
N VAL A 313 24.01 28.60 -36.63
CA VAL A 313 25.07 29.61 -36.50
C VAL A 313 26.04 29.56 -37.68
N LEU A 314 26.44 28.36 -38.10
CA LEU A 314 27.34 28.18 -39.25
C LEU A 314 26.72 28.78 -40.53
N LEU A 315 25.43 28.57 -40.73
CA LEU A 315 24.71 29.09 -41.89
C LEU A 315 24.55 30.62 -41.82
N ALA A 316 24.33 31.18 -40.63
CA ALA A 316 24.32 32.64 -40.42
C ALA A 316 25.69 33.28 -40.74
N VAL A 317 26.80 32.62 -40.39
CA VAL A 317 28.15 33.09 -40.74
C VAL A 317 28.38 33.06 -42.24
N ILE A 318 27.91 32.02 -42.94
CA ILE A 318 27.99 31.96 -44.42
C ILE A 318 27.20 33.12 -45.05
N ILE A 319 25.98 33.37 -44.57
CA ILE A 319 25.15 34.49 -45.04
C ILE A 319 25.86 35.82 -44.81
N TYR A 320 26.43 36.02 -43.61
CA TYR A 320 27.18 37.22 -43.27
C TYR A 320 28.40 37.41 -44.18
N ARG A 321 29.14 36.35 -44.48
CA ARG A 321 30.28 36.41 -45.43
C ARG A 321 29.84 36.78 -46.83
N ILE A 322 28.73 36.22 -47.33
CA ILE A 322 28.18 36.56 -48.65
C ILE A 322 27.71 38.01 -48.69
N GLN A 323 26.99 38.47 -47.65
CA GLN A 323 26.57 39.87 -47.54
C GLN A 323 27.76 40.81 -47.50
N GLN A 324 28.80 40.50 -46.73
CA GLN A 324 29.99 41.33 -46.65
C GLN A 324 30.74 41.42 -47.99
N LEU A 325 30.82 40.32 -48.74
CA LEU A 325 31.39 40.31 -50.09
C LEU A 325 30.57 41.19 -51.06
N ILE A 326 29.24 41.12 -50.99
CA ILE A 326 28.35 41.92 -51.84
C ILE A 326 28.43 43.41 -51.46
N THR A 327 28.42 43.74 -50.17
CA THR A 327 28.48 45.12 -49.68
C THR A 327 29.84 45.75 -50.00
N GLN A 328 30.94 45.01 -49.91
CA GLN A 328 32.26 45.48 -50.34
C GLN A 328 32.33 45.67 -51.87
N ALA A 329 31.77 44.75 -52.64
CA ALA A 329 31.69 44.90 -54.08
C ALA A 329 30.84 46.13 -54.48
N LEU A 330 29.72 46.38 -53.81
CA LEU A 330 28.89 47.56 -54.04
C LEU A 330 29.57 48.87 -53.60
N LEU A 331 30.20 48.89 -52.41
CA LEU A 331 30.90 50.07 -51.89
C LEU A 331 32.11 50.47 -52.74
N ASN A 332 32.77 49.53 -53.40
CA ASN A 332 33.84 49.84 -54.34
C ASN A 332 33.34 50.36 -55.71
N ILE A 333 32.10 50.04 -56.11
CA ILE A 333 31.53 50.42 -57.41
C ILE A 333 30.79 51.78 -57.33
N VAL A 334 30.17 52.12 -56.19
CA VAL A 334 29.45 53.39 -55.99
C VAL A 334 30.30 54.64 -56.22
N PRO A 335 31.54 54.77 -55.69
CA PRO A 335 32.36 55.96 -55.96
C PRO A 335 32.83 56.04 -57.41
N VAL A 336 32.93 54.91 -58.12
CA VAL A 336 33.28 54.88 -59.55
C VAL A 336 32.12 55.39 -60.40
N ALA A 337 30.88 55.00 -60.11
CA ALA A 337 29.72 55.48 -60.85
C ALA A 337 29.46 56.99 -60.66
N ILE A 338 29.78 57.54 -59.49
CA ILE A 338 29.63 58.98 -59.20
C ILE A 338 30.72 59.81 -59.91
N SER A 339 31.98 59.33 -59.96
CA SER A 339 33.05 60.03 -60.69
C SER A 339 32.86 60.02 -62.21
N TYR A 340 32.25 58.98 -62.77
CA TYR A 340 31.87 58.95 -64.19
C TYR A 340 30.66 59.83 -64.51
N ALA A 341 29.75 60.05 -63.54
CA ALA A 341 28.61 60.97 -63.71
C ALA A 341 29.02 62.46 -63.62
N ASP A 342 30.09 62.77 -62.88
CA ASP A 342 30.66 64.12 -62.76
C ASP A 342 31.66 64.49 -63.88
N GLY A 343 31.87 63.59 -64.86
CA GLY A 343 32.53 63.93 -66.13
C GLY A 343 34.06 64.00 -66.12
N ASP A 344 34.74 63.36 -65.15
CA ASP A 344 36.20 63.31 -65.10
C ASP A 344 36.72 61.95 -65.64
N LEU A 345 37.17 61.95 -66.90
CA LEU A 345 37.70 60.77 -67.60
C LEU A 345 39.23 60.62 -67.48
N SER A 346 39.87 61.22 -66.49
CA SER A 346 41.34 61.22 -66.37
C SER A 346 41.92 60.28 -65.30
N ALA A 347 41.08 59.54 -64.56
CA ALA A 347 41.55 58.61 -63.53
C ALA A 347 41.66 57.16 -64.04
N SER A 348 42.86 56.76 -64.50
CA SER A 348 43.17 55.34 -64.69
C SER A 348 43.38 54.67 -63.32
N TYR A 349 42.47 53.80 -62.88
CA TYR A 349 42.64 53.03 -61.65
C TYR A 349 42.48 51.52 -61.88
N GLN A 350 43.53 50.77 -61.52
CA GLN A 350 43.60 49.32 -61.59
C GLN A 350 42.76 48.68 -60.48
N ILE A 351 41.72 47.97 -60.87
CA ILE A 351 41.00 47.08 -59.94
C ILE A 351 41.84 45.81 -59.81
N ASN A 352 42.57 45.66 -58.69
CA ASN A 352 43.20 44.38 -58.36
C ASN A 352 42.14 43.39 -57.88
N ALA A 353 41.35 42.86 -58.82
CA ALA A 353 40.29 41.89 -58.58
C ALA A 353 40.71 40.50 -59.03
N ARG A 354 40.59 39.53 -58.11
CA ARG A 354 40.98 38.14 -58.30
C ARG A 354 39.88 37.27 -58.93
N SER A 355 38.86 37.88 -59.54
CA SER A 355 37.76 37.17 -60.21
C SER A 355 37.57 37.66 -61.64
N GLU A 356 37.39 36.72 -62.57
CA GLU A 356 37.32 36.96 -64.02
C GLU A 356 36.21 37.94 -64.44
N GLU A 357 35.14 38.08 -63.65
CA GLU A 357 34.01 38.96 -64.00
C GLU A 357 34.30 40.45 -63.76
N LEU A 358 35.22 40.79 -62.85
CA LEU A 358 35.64 42.18 -62.65
C LEU A 358 36.60 42.65 -63.76
N GLN A 359 37.37 41.73 -64.35
CA GLN A 359 38.19 42.00 -65.54
C GLN A 359 37.34 42.23 -66.80
N GLN A 360 36.21 41.52 -66.93
CA GLN A 360 35.29 41.76 -68.05
C GLN A 360 34.55 43.10 -67.94
N LEU A 361 34.25 43.55 -66.72
CA LEU A 361 33.65 44.87 -66.50
C LEU A 361 34.64 46.00 -66.79
N GLU A 362 35.92 45.82 -66.44
CA GLU A 362 37.02 46.74 -66.78
C GLU A 362 37.17 46.92 -68.30
N GLN A 363 37.07 45.82 -69.07
CA GLN A 363 37.11 45.88 -70.53
C GLN A 363 35.91 46.61 -71.16
N ALA A 364 34.71 46.47 -70.58
CA ALA A 364 33.51 47.13 -71.09
C ALA A 364 33.43 48.63 -70.70
N LEU A 365 34.15 49.05 -69.67
CA LEU A 365 34.26 50.47 -69.25
C LEU A 365 35.35 51.24 -70.01
N ASN A 366 36.35 50.53 -70.56
CA ASN A 366 37.41 51.10 -71.40
C ASN A 366 37.11 51.02 -72.91
N SER A 367 35.90 50.61 -73.29
CA SER A 367 35.37 50.69 -74.67
C SER A 367 34.27 51.72 -74.75
#